data_AF-A0A183M3Z8-F1
#
_entry.id   AF-A0A183M3Z8-F1
#
_cell.length_a   1.000
_cell.length_b   1.000
_cell.length_c   1.000
_cell.angle_alpha   90.00
_cell.angle_beta   90.00
_cell.angle_gamma   90.00
#
_symmetry.space_group_name_H-M   'P 1'
#
loop_
_entity.id
_entity.type
_entity.pdbx_description
1 polymer ?
#
loop_
_entity_poly.entity_id
_entity_poly.type
_entity_poly.pdbx_seq_one_letter_code
_entity_poly.pdbx_strand_id
1 'polypeptide(L)'
;MKLKLKKHWTAGRTISQNFNTAFLQDTDKLNKSKLALSNKFQAFHDLLNGEGATVESNWKGIKEAITSTCHEVLGHKKHHHKELITVDTLDKIQEGRNKKAAINTSRTRAEKAKAQAEHTELNKQVKRSIRTDKRKYVEDLAKTAEKAAREGNMRQLYGTKKKLFGNDRKPERPVKSKESKVITNIEEQRNRWIIRNKRWKWIRHTLRKAPN
;
A
#
# COMPACT_ATOMS: atom_id res chain seq x y z
N MET A 1 -2.20 52.74 -10.61
CA MET A 1 -2.89 51.51 -11.08
C MET A 1 -2.35 50.31 -10.30
N LYS A 2 -3.19 49.55 -9.59
CA LYS A 2 -2.78 48.33 -8.84
C LYS A 2 -2.85 47.11 -9.77
N LEU A 3 -1.71 46.63 -10.24
CA LEU A 3 -1.63 45.40 -11.03
C LEU A 3 -1.75 44.18 -10.10
N LYS A 4 -2.84 43.43 -10.25
CA LYS A 4 -3.06 42.15 -9.55
C LYS A 4 -2.51 41.01 -10.41
N LEU A 5 -1.33 40.49 -10.07
CA LEU A 5 -0.79 39.28 -10.67
C LEU A 5 -1.62 38.07 -10.25
N LYS A 6 -2.28 37.42 -11.22
CA LYS A 6 -2.96 36.13 -11.03
C LYS A 6 -1.89 35.04 -11.06
N LYS A 7 -1.69 34.34 -9.94
CA LYS A 7 -0.89 33.11 -9.90
C LYS A 7 -1.53 32.07 -10.82
N HIS A 8 -0.83 31.71 -11.89
CA HIS A 8 -1.16 30.52 -12.65
C HIS A 8 -0.51 29.33 -11.95
N TRP A 9 -1.33 28.37 -11.53
CA TRP A 9 -0.81 27.09 -11.07
C TRP A 9 -0.49 26.26 -12.32
N THR A 10 0.77 26.24 -12.72
CA THR A 10 1.24 25.21 -13.64
C THR A 10 1.27 23.92 -12.86
N ALA A 11 0.32 23.01 -13.13
CA ALA A 11 0.29 21.68 -12.53
C ALA A 11 1.48 20.87 -13.06
N GLY A 12 2.68 21.16 -12.55
CA GLY A 12 3.84 20.30 -12.68
C GLY A 12 3.49 18.99 -12.00
N ARG A 13 3.28 17.94 -12.81
CA ARG A 13 2.94 16.61 -12.34
C ARG A 13 4.15 16.03 -11.60
N THR A 14 4.28 16.31 -10.32
CA THR A 14 5.26 15.63 -9.46
C THR A 14 4.75 14.23 -9.22
N ILE A 15 5.29 13.25 -9.96
CA ILE A 15 5.13 11.84 -9.58
C ILE A 15 5.80 11.73 -8.21
N SER A 16 5.02 11.56 -7.15
CA SER A 16 5.54 11.23 -5.82
C SER A 16 6.25 9.89 -5.94
N GLN A 17 7.56 9.94 -6.21
CA GLN A 17 8.41 8.77 -6.30
C GLN A 17 8.92 8.47 -4.90
N ASN A 18 8.20 7.60 -4.19
CA ASN A 18 8.65 7.11 -2.91
C ASN A 18 9.79 6.11 -3.13
N PHE A 19 11.00 6.51 -2.76
CA PHE A 19 12.18 5.66 -2.75
C PHE A 19 12.14 4.67 -1.57
N ASN A 20 12.84 3.55 -1.69
CA ASN A 20 12.90 2.56 -0.63
C ASN A 20 13.91 2.99 0.46
N THR A 21 13.40 3.63 1.52
CA THR A 21 14.22 4.09 2.67
C THR A 21 14.87 2.97 3.47
N ALA A 22 14.42 1.71 3.34
CA ALA A 22 15.03 0.57 4.00
C ALA A 22 16.47 0.30 3.50
N PHE A 23 16.80 0.70 2.28
CA PHE A 23 18.17 0.58 1.75
C PHE A 23 19.17 1.52 2.45
N LEU A 24 18.69 2.57 3.12
CA LEU A 24 19.55 3.44 3.92
C LEU A 24 19.90 2.85 5.29
N GLN A 25 19.31 1.72 5.68
CA GLN A 25 19.69 0.99 6.90
C GLN A 25 20.85 0.01 6.65
N ASP A 26 21.14 -0.29 5.38
CA ASP A 26 22.22 -1.19 4.96
C ASP A 26 23.50 -0.38 4.72
N THR A 27 24.48 -0.51 5.62
CA THR A 27 25.74 0.24 5.61
C THR A 27 26.51 0.09 4.29
N ASP A 28 26.51 -1.10 3.70
CA ASP A 28 27.25 -1.37 2.46
C ASP A 28 26.60 -0.68 1.26
N LYS A 29 25.26 -0.66 1.21
CA LYS A 29 24.51 0.06 0.18
C LYS A 29 24.59 1.57 0.36
N LEU A 30 24.64 2.05 1.60
CA LEU A 30 24.84 3.47 1.91
C LEU A 30 26.22 3.96 1.44
N ASN A 31 27.27 3.16 1.64
CA ASN A 31 28.61 3.53 1.18
C ASN A 31 28.70 3.53 -0.35
N LYS A 32 28.03 2.58 -1.01
CA LYS A 32 27.88 2.57 -2.48
C LYS A 32 27.13 3.80 -2.99
N SER A 33 26.08 4.24 -2.28
CA SER A 33 25.32 5.45 -2.67
C SER A 33 26.15 6.72 -2.54
N LYS A 34 26.92 6.86 -1.46
CA LYS A 34 27.86 7.97 -1.26
C LYS A 34 28.91 8.02 -2.37
N LEU A 35 29.49 6.88 -2.74
CA LEU A 35 30.51 6.80 -3.78
C LEU A 35 29.94 7.12 -5.17
N ALA A 36 28.79 6.54 -5.53
CA ALA A 36 28.13 6.83 -6.81
C ALA A 36 27.73 8.31 -6.93
N LEU A 37 27.22 8.90 -5.84
CA LEU A 37 26.86 10.31 -5.78
C LEU A 37 28.09 11.20 -5.92
N SER A 38 29.17 10.89 -5.21
CA SER A 38 30.44 11.62 -5.28
C SER A 38 31.03 11.61 -6.69
N ASN A 39 31.07 10.45 -7.35
CA ASN A 39 31.57 10.31 -8.70
C ASN A 39 30.74 11.13 -9.72
N LYS A 40 29.41 11.14 -9.56
CA LYS A 40 28.53 11.95 -10.41
C LYS A 40 28.75 13.44 -10.17
N PHE A 41 28.83 13.90 -8.91
CA PHE A 41 29.09 15.30 -8.61
C PHE A 41 30.46 15.78 -9.10
N GLN A 42 31.48 14.91 -9.09
CA GLN A 42 32.77 15.23 -9.69
C GLN A 42 32.64 15.51 -11.19
N ALA A 43 31.94 14.64 -11.93
CA ALA A 43 31.67 14.85 -13.35
C ALA A 43 30.78 16.09 -13.62
N PHE A 44 29.88 16.44 -12.70
CA PHE A 44 29.08 17.67 -12.78
C PHE A 44 29.93 18.92 -12.54
N HIS A 45 30.92 18.90 -11.64
CA HIS A 45 31.82 20.03 -11.43
C HIS A 45 32.59 20.38 -12.71
N ASP A 46 33.06 19.38 -13.45
CA ASP A 46 33.75 19.58 -14.74
C ASP A 46 32.80 20.17 -15.81
N LEU A 47 31.51 19.82 -15.75
CA LEU A 47 30.46 20.32 -16.67
C LEU A 47 29.98 21.74 -16.33
N LEU A 48 29.96 22.10 -15.04
CA LEU A 48 29.49 23.40 -14.52
C LEU A 48 30.50 24.53 -14.75
N ASN A 49 31.78 24.20 -14.97
CA ASN A 49 32.84 25.15 -15.28
C ASN A 49 32.90 25.53 -16.78
N GLY A 50 31.98 25.01 -17.61
CA GLY A 50 31.84 25.37 -19.01
C GLY A 50 31.24 26.77 -19.20
N GLU A 51 31.89 27.58 -20.03
CA GLU A 51 31.49 28.96 -20.34
C GLU A 51 30.10 28.97 -21.03
N GLY A 52 29.07 29.46 -20.34
CA GLY A 52 27.70 29.60 -20.89
C GLY A 52 26.55 28.96 -20.08
N ALA A 53 26.82 28.31 -18.95
CA ALA A 53 25.76 27.68 -18.15
C ALA A 53 25.02 28.69 -17.25
N THR A 54 23.70 28.78 -17.38
CA THR A 54 22.87 29.67 -16.54
C THR A 54 22.60 29.03 -15.18
N VAL A 55 22.37 29.84 -14.15
CA VAL A 55 22.09 29.35 -12.78
C VAL A 55 20.92 28.36 -12.75
N GLU A 56 19.94 28.53 -13.65
CA GLU A 56 18.77 27.65 -13.77
C GLU A 56 19.12 26.29 -14.40
N SER A 57 19.96 26.24 -15.44
CA SER A 57 20.44 24.97 -16.01
C SER A 57 21.29 24.19 -15.02
N ASN A 58 22.09 24.90 -14.21
CA ASN A 58 22.94 24.29 -13.18
C ASN A 58 22.08 23.64 -12.08
N TRP A 59 21.07 24.36 -11.60
CA TRP A 59 20.13 23.83 -10.61
C TRP A 59 19.34 22.62 -11.13
N LYS A 60 18.96 22.63 -12.42
CA LYS A 60 18.31 21.51 -13.07
C LYS A 60 19.23 20.28 -13.14
N GLY A 61 20.50 20.46 -13.54
CA GLY A 61 21.49 19.40 -13.60
C GLY A 61 21.73 18.75 -12.22
N ILE A 62 21.86 19.55 -11.16
CA ILE A 62 22.02 19.05 -9.78
C ILE A 62 20.80 18.23 -9.35
N LYS A 63 19.59 18.72 -9.64
CA LYS A 63 18.35 18.00 -9.31
C LYS A 63 18.27 16.66 -10.06
N GLU A 64 18.66 16.62 -11.32
CA GLU A 64 18.68 15.40 -12.15
C GLU A 64 19.75 14.41 -11.66
N ALA A 65 20.94 14.89 -11.29
CA ALA A 65 22.02 14.09 -10.72
C ALA A 65 21.59 13.33 -9.45
N ILE A 66 20.99 14.08 -8.51
CA ILE A 66 20.51 13.54 -7.24
C ILE A 66 19.37 12.55 -7.51
N THR A 67 18.42 12.91 -8.38
CA THR A 67 17.27 12.05 -8.70
C THR A 67 17.70 10.74 -9.37
N SER A 68 18.61 10.80 -10.34
CA SER A 68 19.18 9.64 -11.03
C SER A 68 19.90 8.71 -10.06
N THR A 69 20.72 9.26 -9.16
CA THR A 69 21.45 8.46 -8.17
C THR A 69 20.50 7.78 -7.18
N CYS A 70 19.45 8.48 -6.76
CA CYS A 70 18.39 7.89 -5.95
C CYS A 70 17.66 6.76 -6.70
N HIS A 71 17.41 6.87 -8.02
CA HIS A 71 16.83 5.77 -8.81
C HIS A 71 17.76 4.57 -8.92
N GLU A 72 19.05 4.76 -9.18
CA GLU A 72 20.01 3.66 -9.32
C GLU A 72 20.22 2.88 -8.03
N VAL A 73 20.33 3.59 -6.90
CA VAL A 73 20.75 2.97 -5.63
C VAL A 73 19.57 2.57 -4.75
N LEU A 74 18.58 3.46 -4.58
CA LEU A 74 17.43 3.18 -3.72
C LEU A 74 16.32 2.45 -4.50
N GLY A 75 16.24 2.65 -5.81
CA GLY A 75 15.15 2.16 -6.63
C GLY A 75 13.78 2.70 -6.18
N HIS A 76 12.75 2.40 -6.97
CA HIS A 76 11.39 2.67 -6.55
C HIS A 76 10.96 1.67 -5.48
N LYS A 77 10.20 2.14 -4.48
CA LYS A 77 9.52 1.25 -3.56
C LYS A 77 8.59 0.34 -4.37
N LYS A 78 8.91 -0.95 -4.44
CA LYS A 78 8.08 -1.94 -5.11
C LYS A 78 6.75 -2.02 -4.37
N HIS A 79 5.69 -1.57 -5.03
CA HIS A 79 4.34 -1.93 -4.61
C HIS A 79 4.21 -3.43 -4.89
N HIS A 80 4.19 -4.24 -3.83
CA HIS A 80 3.67 -5.59 -3.97
C HIS A 80 2.23 -5.44 -4.42
N HIS A 81 2.01 -5.61 -5.71
CA HIS A 81 0.68 -5.87 -6.22
C HIS A 81 0.24 -7.12 -5.47
N LYS A 82 -0.87 -7.02 -4.74
CA LYS A 82 -1.55 -8.23 -4.36
C LYS A 82 -1.88 -8.91 -5.69
N GLU A 83 -1.53 -10.19 -5.85
CA GLU A 83 -1.79 -11.05 -7.01
C GLU A 83 -3.31 -11.28 -7.21
N LEU A 84 -4.10 -10.21 -7.11
CA LEU A 84 -5.55 -10.21 -7.11
C LEU A 84 -6.12 -10.00 -8.49
N ILE A 85 -5.33 -9.56 -9.48
CA ILE A 85 -5.85 -9.10 -10.76
C ILE A 85 -5.27 -9.99 -11.86
N THR A 86 -6.15 -10.73 -12.53
CA THR A 86 -5.80 -11.57 -13.67
C THR A 86 -5.42 -10.69 -14.87
N VAL A 87 -4.57 -11.18 -15.77
CA VAL A 87 -4.14 -10.48 -16.99
C VAL A 87 -5.35 -9.98 -17.81
N ASP A 88 -6.37 -10.83 -17.98
CA ASP A 88 -7.64 -10.47 -18.64
C ASP A 88 -8.35 -9.26 -18.00
N THR A 89 -8.29 -9.11 -16.68
CA THR A 89 -8.85 -7.93 -15.99
C THR A 89 -8.01 -6.68 -16.23
N LEU A 90 -6.68 -6.81 -16.33
CA LEU A 90 -5.80 -5.70 -16.69
C LEU A 90 -6.06 -5.20 -18.11
N ASP A 91 -6.26 -6.11 -19.06
CA ASP A 91 -6.58 -5.77 -20.45
C ASP A 91 -7.90 -5.01 -20.54
N LYS A 92 -8.94 -5.47 -19.81
CA LYS A 92 -10.24 -4.76 -19.73
C LYS A 92 -10.14 -3.38 -19.08
N ILE A 93 -9.26 -3.21 -18.08
CA ILE A 93 -8.98 -1.90 -17.49
C ILE A 93 -8.34 -0.97 -18.52
N GLN A 94 -7.40 -1.49 -19.31
CA GLN A 94 -6.74 -0.73 -20.35
C GLN A 94 -7.71 -0.35 -21.47
N GLU A 95 -8.58 -1.27 -21.89
CA GLU A 95 -9.66 -1.00 -22.85
C GLU A 95 -10.60 0.11 -22.33
N GLY A 96 -10.97 0.06 -21.04
CA GLY A 96 -11.76 1.10 -20.40
C GLY A 96 -11.10 2.49 -20.45
N ARG A 97 -9.76 2.56 -20.31
CA ARG A 97 -8.99 3.81 -20.46
C ARG A 97 -9.04 4.33 -21.89
N ASN A 98 -8.91 3.44 -22.87
CA ASN A 98 -8.96 3.81 -24.29
C ASN A 98 -10.35 4.36 -24.65
N LYS A 99 -11.44 3.72 -24.19
CA LYS A 99 -12.81 4.26 -24.39
C LYS A 99 -13.04 5.58 -23.67
N LYS A 100 -12.41 5.78 -22.51
CA LYS A 100 -12.45 7.08 -21.82
C LYS A 100 -11.74 8.18 -22.60
N ALA A 101 -10.62 7.86 -23.26
CA ALA A 101 -9.93 8.77 -24.16
C ALA A 101 -10.80 9.12 -25.39
N ALA A 102 -11.47 8.13 -25.98
CA ALA A 102 -12.39 8.34 -27.11
C ALA A 102 -13.55 9.30 -26.80
N ILE A 103 -14.08 9.27 -25.57
CA ILE A 103 -15.10 10.24 -25.11
C ILE A 103 -14.53 11.66 -25.10
N ASN A 104 -13.28 11.83 -24.66
CA ASN A 104 -12.65 13.15 -24.56
C ASN A 104 -12.27 13.72 -25.94
N THR A 105 -12.00 12.87 -26.93
CA THR A 105 -11.67 13.26 -28.31
C THR A 105 -12.87 13.39 -29.23
N SER A 106 -14.07 12.94 -28.81
CA SER A 106 -15.29 13.01 -29.61
C SER A 106 -15.65 14.46 -29.99
N ARG A 107 -15.96 14.68 -31.27
CA ARG A 107 -16.28 16.01 -31.83
C ARG A 107 -17.78 16.30 -31.76
N THR A 108 -18.60 15.28 -31.99
CA THR A 108 -20.06 15.45 -32.12
C THR A 108 -20.79 14.93 -30.89
N ARG A 109 -21.93 15.55 -30.53
CA ARG A 109 -22.71 15.19 -29.34
C ARG A 109 -23.25 13.75 -29.38
N ALA A 110 -23.61 13.27 -30.59
CA ALA A 110 -24.09 11.91 -30.82
C ALA A 110 -22.97 10.85 -30.62
N GLU A 111 -21.77 11.10 -31.16
CA GLU A 111 -20.60 10.22 -30.98
C GLU A 111 -20.20 10.13 -29.50
N LYS A 112 -20.25 11.26 -28.79
CA LYS A 112 -19.99 11.33 -27.36
C LYS A 112 -20.98 10.49 -26.56
N ALA A 113 -22.27 10.56 -26.90
CA ALA A 113 -23.31 9.77 -26.23
C ALA A 113 -23.11 8.26 -26.44
N LYS A 114 -22.77 7.84 -27.68
CA LYS A 114 -22.47 6.44 -27.99
C LYS A 114 -21.25 5.93 -27.24
N ALA A 115 -20.13 6.66 -27.30
CA ALA A 115 -18.90 6.29 -26.59
C ALA A 115 -19.10 6.26 -25.06
N GLN A 116 -19.95 7.15 -24.53
CA GLN A 116 -20.29 7.15 -23.11
C GLN A 116 -21.11 5.93 -22.69
N ALA A 117 -22.05 5.46 -23.53
CA ALA A 117 -22.79 4.23 -23.30
C ALA A 117 -21.88 2.99 -23.32
N GLU A 118 -20.93 2.92 -24.26
CA GLU A 118 -19.96 1.83 -24.33
C GLU A 118 -19.01 1.81 -23.12
N HIS A 119 -18.56 2.98 -22.66
CA HIS A 119 -17.73 3.10 -21.46
C HIS A 119 -18.49 2.71 -20.18
N THR A 120 -19.78 3.04 -20.05
CA THR A 120 -20.54 2.62 -18.87
C THR A 120 -20.69 1.11 -18.80
N GLU A 121 -20.92 0.45 -19.93
CA GLU A 121 -21.04 -1.01 -19.98
C GLU A 121 -19.70 -1.70 -19.68
N LEU A 122 -18.60 -1.28 -20.32
CA LEU A 122 -17.27 -1.80 -19.99
C LEU A 122 -16.91 -1.59 -18.52
N ASN A 123 -17.22 -0.42 -17.94
CA ASN A 123 -16.94 -0.16 -16.54
C ASN A 123 -17.71 -1.11 -15.60
N LYS A 124 -18.93 -1.52 -15.96
CA LYS A 124 -19.65 -2.58 -15.23
C LYS A 124 -18.91 -3.91 -15.34
N GLN A 125 -18.45 -4.28 -16.53
CA GLN A 125 -17.72 -5.53 -16.77
C GLN A 125 -16.39 -5.58 -16.01
N VAL A 126 -15.61 -4.50 -16.03
CA VAL A 126 -14.38 -4.35 -15.24
C VAL A 126 -14.67 -4.53 -13.75
N LYS A 127 -15.74 -3.90 -13.23
CA LYS A 127 -16.13 -4.08 -11.82
C LYS A 127 -16.54 -5.52 -11.51
N ARG A 128 -17.18 -6.23 -12.45
CA ARG A 128 -17.53 -7.65 -12.29
C ARG A 128 -16.28 -8.53 -12.30
N SER A 129 -15.34 -8.33 -13.23
CA SER A 129 -14.12 -9.14 -13.30
C SER A 129 -13.24 -8.97 -12.07
N ILE A 130 -13.06 -7.73 -11.56
CA ILE A 130 -12.33 -7.47 -10.31
C ILE A 130 -12.96 -8.21 -9.12
N ARG A 131 -14.29 -8.28 -9.05
CA ARG A 131 -14.98 -9.04 -7.99
C ARG A 131 -14.75 -10.53 -8.13
N THR A 132 -14.77 -11.05 -9.36
CA THR A 132 -14.51 -12.46 -9.65
C THR A 132 -13.08 -12.83 -9.28
N ASP A 133 -12.08 -12.06 -9.70
CA ASP A 133 -10.68 -12.33 -9.40
C ASP A 133 -10.42 -12.30 -7.88
N LYS A 134 -11.06 -11.36 -7.17
CA LYS A 134 -11.01 -11.32 -5.70
C LYS A 134 -11.60 -12.58 -5.06
N ARG A 135 -12.69 -13.12 -5.59
CA ARG A 135 -13.29 -14.38 -5.08
C ARG A 135 -12.35 -15.55 -5.32
N LYS A 136 -11.82 -15.68 -6.55
CA LYS A 136 -10.86 -16.75 -6.92
C LYS A 136 -9.64 -16.75 -6.00
N TYR A 137 -9.04 -15.57 -5.78
CA TYR A 137 -7.90 -15.46 -4.86
C TYR A 137 -8.23 -15.91 -3.43
N VAL A 138 -9.41 -15.56 -2.92
CA VAL A 138 -9.85 -16.00 -1.59
C VAL A 138 -10.08 -17.50 -1.55
N GLU A 139 -10.68 -18.08 -2.60
CA GLU A 139 -10.89 -19.52 -2.74
C GLU A 139 -9.56 -20.28 -2.81
N ASP A 140 -8.58 -19.79 -3.55
CA ASP A 140 -7.25 -20.42 -3.66
C ASP A 140 -6.48 -20.37 -2.33
N LEU A 141 -6.58 -19.27 -1.58
CA LEU A 141 -6.07 -19.20 -0.22
C LEU A 141 -6.76 -20.19 0.72
N ALA A 142 -8.08 -20.36 0.59
CA ALA A 142 -8.85 -21.32 1.38
C ALA A 142 -8.44 -22.77 1.07
N LYS A 143 -8.32 -23.12 -0.22
CA LYS A 143 -7.81 -24.44 -0.68
C LYS A 143 -6.41 -24.71 -0.14
N THR A 144 -5.52 -23.71 -0.18
CA THR A 144 -4.17 -23.82 0.36
C THR A 144 -4.17 -24.06 1.87
N ALA A 145 -5.04 -23.35 2.60
CA ALA A 145 -5.21 -23.57 4.04
C ALA A 145 -5.74 -24.98 4.35
N GLU A 146 -6.72 -25.47 3.58
CA GLU A 146 -7.25 -26.83 3.74
C GLU A 146 -6.16 -27.88 3.50
N LYS A 147 -5.37 -27.75 2.43
CA LYS A 147 -4.25 -28.64 2.15
C LYS A 147 -3.23 -28.65 3.29
N ALA A 148 -2.84 -27.48 3.79
CA ALA A 148 -1.92 -27.37 4.93
C ALA A 148 -2.49 -28.00 6.21
N ALA A 149 -3.80 -27.95 6.42
CA ALA A 149 -4.46 -28.64 7.53
C ALA A 149 -4.34 -30.16 7.41
N ARG A 150 -4.60 -30.70 6.21
CA ARG A 150 -4.48 -32.14 5.91
C ARG A 150 -3.05 -32.65 6.08
N GLU A 151 -2.06 -31.85 5.70
CA GLU A 151 -0.63 -32.17 5.82
C GLU A 151 -0.06 -31.92 7.23
N GLY A 152 -0.84 -31.37 8.18
CA GLY A 152 -0.37 -31.02 9.52
C GLY A 152 0.59 -29.82 9.58
N ASN A 153 0.72 -29.03 8.51
CA ASN A 153 1.60 -27.86 8.44
C ASN A 153 0.95 -26.64 9.11
N MET A 154 0.98 -26.62 10.45
CA MET A 154 0.34 -25.58 11.27
C MET A 154 0.90 -24.16 11.03
N ARG A 155 2.19 -24.05 10.66
CA ARG A 155 2.82 -22.75 10.35
C ARG A 155 2.22 -22.12 9.10
N GLN A 156 2.06 -22.91 8.04
CA GLN A 156 1.44 -22.42 6.79
C GLN A 156 -0.04 -22.12 7.00
N LEU A 157 -0.79 -23.00 7.66
CA LEU A 157 -2.21 -22.80 8.01
C LEU A 157 -2.44 -21.47 8.73
N TYR A 158 -1.65 -21.17 9.76
CA TYR A 158 -1.78 -19.92 10.51
C TYR A 158 -1.41 -18.70 9.64
N GLY A 159 -0.39 -18.84 8.78
CA GLY A 159 0.03 -17.81 7.83
C GLY A 159 -1.06 -17.47 6.81
N THR A 160 -1.69 -18.46 6.19
CA THR A 160 -2.81 -18.26 5.24
C THR A 160 -4.05 -17.74 5.93
N LYS A 161 -4.41 -18.24 7.11
CA LYS A 161 -5.52 -17.71 7.91
C LYS A 161 -5.32 -16.22 8.25
N LYS A 162 -4.10 -15.84 8.63
CA LYS A 162 -3.74 -14.44 8.89
C LYS A 162 -3.84 -13.57 7.61
N LYS A 163 -3.47 -14.10 6.44
CA LYS A 163 -3.64 -13.41 5.15
C LYS A 163 -5.11 -13.24 4.76
N LEU A 164 -5.96 -14.23 5.04
CA LEU A 164 -7.40 -14.22 4.72
C LEU A 164 -8.17 -13.18 5.54
N PHE A 165 -8.00 -13.20 6.86
CA PHE A 165 -8.75 -12.31 7.76
C PHE A 165 -8.15 -10.90 7.83
N GLY A 166 -6.89 -10.72 7.44
CA GLY A 166 -6.17 -9.48 7.68
C GLY A 166 -6.08 -9.19 9.18
N ASN A 167 -5.45 -8.09 9.56
CA ASN A 167 -5.50 -7.65 10.95
C ASN A 167 -6.90 -7.09 11.22
N ASP A 168 -7.82 -7.93 11.70
CA ASP A 168 -9.01 -7.45 12.39
C ASP A 168 -8.53 -6.51 13.50
N ARG A 169 -8.85 -5.21 13.37
CA ARG A 169 -8.76 -4.31 14.52
C ARG A 169 -9.70 -4.90 15.55
N LYS A 170 -9.16 -5.58 16.55
CA LYS A 170 -9.96 -5.98 17.72
C LYS A 170 -10.61 -4.69 18.21
N PRO A 171 -11.95 -4.55 18.19
CA PRO A 171 -12.55 -3.47 18.94
C PRO A 171 -12.06 -3.63 20.38
N GLU A 172 -11.53 -2.56 20.93
CA GLU A 172 -11.11 -2.52 22.32
C GLU A 172 -12.35 -2.81 23.16
N ARG A 173 -12.51 -4.06 23.61
CA ARG A 173 -13.70 -4.47 24.36
C ARG A 173 -13.59 -3.79 25.72
N PRO A 174 -14.49 -2.86 26.07
CA PRO A 174 -14.42 -2.19 27.36
C PRO A 174 -14.58 -3.24 28.46
N VAL A 175 -13.73 -3.16 29.50
CA VAL A 175 -13.81 -4.06 30.64
C VAL A 175 -15.07 -3.72 31.43
N LYS A 176 -16.01 -4.67 31.55
CA LYS A 176 -17.25 -4.50 32.31
C LYS A 176 -17.12 -5.02 33.75
N SER A 177 -17.76 -4.32 34.68
CA SER A 177 -17.91 -4.75 36.08
C SER A 177 -18.85 -5.97 36.18
N LYS A 178 -19.09 -6.48 37.40
CA LYS A 178 -20.09 -7.57 37.61
C LYS A 178 -21.52 -7.10 37.32
N GLU A 179 -21.77 -5.80 37.44
CA GLU A 179 -23.06 -5.14 37.21
C GLU A 179 -23.22 -4.65 35.75
N SER A 180 -22.38 -5.15 34.83
CA SER A 180 -22.39 -4.79 33.40
C SER A 180 -22.05 -3.32 33.06
N LYS A 181 -21.68 -2.49 34.04
CA LYS A 181 -21.20 -1.12 33.82
C LYS A 181 -19.78 -1.10 33.24
N VAL A 182 -19.50 -0.13 32.36
CA VAL A 182 -18.18 0.05 31.74
C VAL A 182 -17.22 0.66 32.75
N ILE A 183 -16.08 0.00 32.99
CA ILE A 183 -15.05 0.47 33.92
C ILE A 183 -14.13 1.43 33.17
N THR A 184 -14.17 2.71 33.52
CA THR A 184 -13.30 3.76 32.96
C THR A 184 -12.02 3.96 33.76
N ASN A 185 -11.99 3.59 35.05
CA ASN A 185 -10.84 3.73 35.95
C ASN A 185 -9.81 2.60 35.77
N ILE A 186 -8.53 2.95 35.58
CA ILE A 186 -7.39 2.04 35.35
C ILE A 186 -7.19 1.05 36.53
N GLU A 187 -7.37 1.53 37.76
CA GLU A 187 -7.13 0.73 38.97
C GLU A 187 -8.21 -0.36 39.14
N GLU A 188 -9.46 0.00 38.87
CA GLU A 188 -10.58 -0.94 38.84
C GLU A 188 -10.45 -1.98 37.71
N GLN A 189 -9.93 -1.58 36.54
CA GLN A 189 -9.64 -2.52 35.47
C GLN A 189 -8.59 -3.54 35.91
N ARG A 190 -7.49 -3.11 36.54
CA ARG A 190 -6.45 -4.01 37.09
C ARG A 190 -7.03 -4.98 38.11
N ASN A 191 -7.85 -4.49 39.04
CA ASN A 191 -8.53 -5.34 40.03
C ASN A 191 -9.47 -6.35 39.36
N ARG A 192 -10.19 -5.96 38.31
CA ARG A 192 -11.03 -6.87 37.53
C ARG A 192 -10.23 -7.98 36.85
N TRP A 193 -9.04 -7.66 36.32
CA TRP A 193 -8.12 -8.64 35.73
C TRP A 193 -7.58 -9.62 36.77
N ILE A 194 -7.19 -9.13 37.95
CA ILE A 194 -6.72 -9.98 39.06
C ILE A 194 -7.82 -10.95 39.51
N ILE A 195 -9.05 -10.46 39.70
CA ILE A 195 -10.20 -11.30 40.09
C ILE A 195 -10.49 -12.34 39.01
N ARG A 196 -10.47 -11.96 37.73
CA ARG A 196 -10.69 -12.89 36.61
C ARG A 196 -9.61 -13.99 36.61
N ASN A 197 -8.33 -13.62 36.77
CA ASN A 197 -7.23 -14.58 36.82
C ASN A 197 -7.32 -15.54 38.02
N LYS A 198 -7.69 -15.05 39.21
CA LYS A 198 -7.91 -15.90 40.39
C LYS A 198 -9.06 -16.89 40.15
N ARG A 199 -10.19 -16.44 39.57
CA ARG A 199 -11.33 -17.30 39.23
C ARG A 199 -10.96 -18.37 38.19
N TRP A 200 -10.20 -18.03 37.16
CA TRP A 200 -9.73 -19.01 36.17
C TRP A 200 -8.74 -20.02 36.76
N LYS A 201 -7.83 -19.60 37.65
CA LYS A 201 -6.96 -20.51 38.39
C LYS A 201 -7.77 -21.48 39.26
N TRP A 202 -8.79 -20.96 39.95
CA TRP A 202 -9.67 -21.79 40.79
C TRP A 202 -10.46 -22.81 39.96
N ILE A 203 -11.12 -22.38 38.87
CA ILE A 203 -11.84 -23.28 37.94
C ILE A 203 -10.90 -24.36 37.36
N ARG A 204 -9.69 -23.99 36.94
CA ARG A 204 -8.70 -24.95 36.44
C ARG A 204 -8.31 -25.97 37.52
N HIS A 205 -8.16 -25.53 38.76
CA HIS A 205 -7.80 -26.39 39.87
C HIS A 205 -8.95 -27.31 40.30
N THR A 206 -10.20 -26.84 40.27
CA THR A 206 -11.38 -27.66 40.57
C THR A 206 -11.67 -28.69 39.48
N LEU A 207 -11.57 -28.32 38.19
CA LEU A 207 -11.70 -29.27 37.08
C LEU A 207 -10.59 -30.34 37.05
N ARG A 208 -9.40 -30.03 37.59
CA ARG A 208 -8.29 -30.99 37.71
C ARG A 208 -8.43 -31.93 38.93
N LYS A 209 -9.32 -31.60 39.88
CA LYS A 209 -9.56 -32.37 41.11
C LYS A 209 -10.93 -33.06 41.12
N ALA A 210 -11.72 -32.97 40.05
CA ALA A 210 -12.94 -33.76 39.92
C ALA A 210 -12.53 -35.24 39.70
N PRO A 211 -12.86 -36.17 40.61
CA PRO A 211 -12.72 -37.59 40.33
C PRO A 211 -13.71 -37.97 39.22
N ASN A 212 -13.25 -38.84 38.31
CA ASN A 212 -14.11 -39.47 37.29
C ASN A 212 -15.25 -40.26 37.93
#